data_AF-A0A6I4W7J4-F1
#
_entry.id   AF-A0A6I4W7J4-F1
#
_cell.length_a   1.000
_cell.length_b   1.000
_cell.length_c   1.000
_cell.angle_alpha   90.00
_cell.angle_beta   90.00
_cell.angle_gamma   90.00
#
_symmetry.space_group_name_H-M   'P 1'
#
loop_
_entity.id
_entity.type
_entity.pdbx_description
1 polymer ?
#
loop_
_entity_poly.entity_id
_entity_poly.type
_entity_poly.pdbx_seq_one_letter_code
_entity_poly.pdbx_strand_id
1 'polypeptide(L)'
;MHIPAYARRELLDAMPSEPSEEQARGSNCFLCDTPFAVARERPIEVVSGENGSLHACRGCLTAFVAKVRRQRHAAAEHAAHEENSKTPPLLTRYLTSIDNVRRAGEAVQHLAENGELEPPQLAWLMVSLESAHDWAAEERSDIADTQATKQAELDLFIQMVQVRSLAANILIYHVINEASPAEPELCAEMECPPECQGRHDAEHIDCGPDSIYEELAEQHGVLIRDMDKIRYANSKQEPS
;
A
#
# COMPACT_ATOMS: atom_id res chain seq x y z
N MET A 1 17.34 4.61 9.64
CA MET A 1 16.32 3.54 9.50
C MET A 1 15.18 3.90 10.44
N HIS A 2 13.93 3.91 9.98
CA HIS A 2 12.78 4.12 10.86
C HIS A 2 12.49 2.82 11.63
N ILE A 3 12.39 2.90 12.96
CA ILE A 3 11.99 1.79 13.83
C ILE A 3 10.52 2.03 14.24
N PRO A 4 9.57 1.21 13.78
CA PRO A 4 8.15 1.39 14.10
C PRO A 4 7.89 1.39 15.61
N ALA A 5 6.87 2.12 16.05
CA ALA A 5 6.54 2.27 17.48
C ALA A 5 6.33 0.91 18.18
N TYR A 6 5.67 -0.05 17.52
CA TYR A 6 5.46 -1.40 18.06
C TYR A 6 6.76 -2.18 18.28
N ALA A 7 7.78 -1.93 17.45
CA ALA A 7 9.09 -2.58 17.57
C ALA A 7 9.99 -1.87 18.57
N ARG A 8 9.80 -0.55 18.76
CA ARG A 8 10.59 0.25 19.70
C ARG A 8 10.45 -0.24 21.14
N ARG A 9 9.24 -0.60 21.60
CA ARG A 9 9.03 -1.11 22.96
C ARG A 9 9.76 -2.44 23.19
N GLU A 10 9.54 -3.42 22.31
CA GLU A 10 10.21 -4.73 22.39
C GLU A 10 11.73 -4.61 22.32
N LEU A 11 12.24 -3.63 21.57
CA LEU A 11 13.66 -3.35 21.47
C LEU A 11 14.24 -2.81 22.78
N LEU A 12 13.48 -1.97 23.50
CA LEU A 12 13.85 -1.50 24.84
C LEU A 12 13.85 -2.66 25.86
N ASP A 13 12.86 -3.54 25.78
CA ASP A 13 12.76 -4.72 26.65
C ASP A 13 13.87 -5.75 26.38
N ALA A 14 14.36 -5.82 25.13
CA ALA A 14 15.48 -6.69 24.73
C ALA A 14 16.86 -6.09 25.07
N MET A 15 16.93 -4.88 25.63
CA MET A 15 18.22 -4.28 26.00
C MET A 15 18.87 -5.06 27.14
N PRO A 16 20.20 -5.27 27.09
CA PRO A 16 20.91 -5.84 28.21
C PRO A 16 20.84 -4.89 29.41
N SER A 17 20.57 -5.44 30.59
CA SER A 17 20.59 -4.66 31.84
C SER A 17 21.99 -4.11 32.15
N GLU A 18 23.02 -4.83 31.70
CA GLU A 18 24.43 -4.43 31.77
C GLU A 18 25.08 -4.64 30.39
N PRO A 19 25.16 -3.60 29.54
CA PRO A 19 25.87 -3.69 28.27
C PRO A 19 27.38 -3.88 28.51
N SER A 20 28.05 -4.59 27.60
CA SER A 20 29.52 -4.68 27.64
C SER A 20 30.15 -3.30 27.44
N GLU A 21 31.40 -3.13 27.86
CA GLU A 21 32.10 -1.85 27.67
C GLU A 21 32.16 -1.45 26.19
N GLU A 22 32.33 -2.42 25.28
CA GLU A 22 32.37 -2.20 23.84
C GLU A 22 31.00 -1.77 23.28
N GLN A 23 29.91 -2.30 23.83
CA GLN A 23 28.55 -1.91 23.47
C GLN A 23 28.20 -0.52 24.02
N ALA A 24 28.57 -0.23 25.27
CA ALA A 24 28.36 1.07 25.90
C ALA A 24 29.14 2.20 25.19
N ARG A 25 30.31 1.88 24.64
CA ARG A 25 31.11 2.79 23.80
C ARG A 25 30.62 2.86 22.34
N GLY A 26 29.56 2.14 21.97
CA GLY A 26 29.02 2.12 20.60
C GLY A 26 29.95 1.48 19.57
N SER A 27 30.91 0.65 19.99
CA SER A 27 31.88 -0.02 19.11
C SER A 27 31.37 -1.37 18.58
N ASN A 28 30.48 -2.01 19.33
CA ASN A 28 29.82 -3.27 18.96
C ASN A 28 28.30 -3.09 18.83
N CYS A 29 27.70 -3.89 17.96
CA CYS A 29 26.26 -4.00 17.86
C CYS A 29 25.68 -4.67 19.11
N PHE A 30 24.73 -4.04 19.80
CA PHE A 30 24.16 -4.63 21.03
C PHE A 30 23.33 -5.91 20.78
N LEU A 31 22.89 -6.16 19.54
CA LEU A 31 22.08 -7.33 19.19
C LEU A 31 22.91 -8.58 18.83
N CYS A 32 24.09 -8.40 18.24
CA CYS A 32 24.92 -9.53 17.77
C CYS A 32 26.37 -9.48 18.28
N ASP A 33 26.70 -8.48 19.09
CA ASP A 33 28.02 -8.20 19.66
C ASP A 33 29.17 -8.08 18.64
N THR A 34 28.84 -7.95 17.34
CA THR A 34 29.85 -7.82 16.30
C THR A 34 30.38 -6.38 16.25
N PRO A 35 31.70 -6.18 16.20
CA PRO A 35 32.28 -4.85 16.02
C PRO A 35 31.87 -4.21 14.70
N PHE A 36 31.45 -2.96 14.72
CA PHE A 36 31.05 -2.23 13.51
C PHE A 36 32.20 -2.10 12.49
N ALA A 37 33.43 -2.01 12.99
CA ALA A 37 34.64 -1.96 12.16
C ALA A 37 34.82 -3.22 11.29
N VAL A 38 34.43 -4.39 11.81
CA VAL A 38 34.52 -5.68 11.08
C VAL A 38 33.40 -5.78 10.05
N ALA A 39 32.18 -5.39 10.43
CA ALA A 39 31.01 -5.43 9.56
C ALA A 39 31.01 -4.35 8.46
N ARG A 40 31.87 -3.32 8.56
CA ARG A 40 31.85 -2.10 7.72
C ARG A 40 30.48 -1.42 7.69
N GLU A 41 29.70 -1.59 8.73
CA GLU A 41 28.37 -0.99 8.87
C GLU A 41 28.45 0.30 9.67
N ARG A 42 27.64 1.30 9.27
CA ARG A 42 27.45 2.49 10.11
C ARG A 42 26.56 2.12 11.29
N PRO A 43 26.98 2.39 12.54
CA PRO A 43 26.15 2.14 13.71
C PRO A 43 24.87 2.98 13.64
N ILE A 44 23.73 2.36 13.93
CA ILE A 44 22.45 3.06 14.05
C ILE A 44 22.17 3.20 15.54
N GLU A 45 22.08 4.44 16.02
CA GLU A 45 21.70 4.73 17.40
C GLU A 45 20.25 4.31 17.65
N VAL A 46 20.05 3.57 18.74
CA VAL A 46 18.75 2.98 19.10
C VAL A 46 18.17 3.63 20.34
N VAL A 47 19.04 3.92 21.32
CA VAL A 47 18.70 4.64 22.55
C VAL A 47 19.84 5.57 22.90
N SER A 48 19.49 6.82 23.21
CA SER A 48 20.39 7.80 23.81
C SER A 48 20.18 7.80 25.32
N GLY A 49 21.24 7.64 26.11
CA GLY A 49 21.20 7.71 27.57
C GLY A 49 22.35 8.52 28.13
N GLU A 50 22.19 9.04 29.35
CA GLU A 50 23.22 9.83 30.05
C GLU A 50 24.51 9.02 30.33
N ASN A 51 24.40 7.70 30.41
CA ASN A 51 25.50 6.76 30.67
C ASN A 51 26.03 6.07 29.40
N GLY A 52 25.66 6.56 28.21
CA GLY A 52 26.04 5.99 26.92
C GLY A 52 24.85 5.67 26.02
N SER A 53 25.10 5.57 24.72
CA SER A 53 24.08 5.22 23.72
C SER A 53 24.31 3.82 23.15
N LEU A 54 23.22 3.06 23.00
CA LEU A 54 23.28 1.74 22.37
C LEU A 54 23.07 1.85 20.86
N HIS A 55 23.86 1.07 20.14
CA HIS A 55 23.88 1.07 18.68
C HIS A 55 23.67 -0.33 18.14
N ALA A 56 22.99 -0.43 17.00
CA ALA A 56 22.78 -1.70 16.32
C ALA A 56 23.13 -1.63 14.83
N CYS A 57 23.46 -2.79 14.29
CA CYS A 57 23.73 -3.01 12.88
C CYS A 57 22.42 -2.97 12.06
N ARG A 58 22.47 -2.53 10.79
CA ARG A 58 21.27 -2.39 9.96
C ARG A 58 20.62 -3.74 9.69
N GLY A 59 21.44 -4.77 9.44
CA GLY A 59 20.96 -6.14 9.25
C GLY A 59 20.23 -6.67 10.49
N CYS A 60 20.81 -6.42 11.66
CA CYS A 60 20.30 -6.83 12.96
C CYS A 60 18.95 -6.16 13.28
N LEU A 61 18.86 -4.84 13.08
CA LEU A 61 17.61 -4.10 13.28
C LEU A 61 16.51 -4.54 12.30
N THR A 62 16.86 -4.78 11.04
CA THR A 62 15.90 -5.30 10.05
C THR A 62 15.37 -6.67 10.47
N ALA A 63 16.26 -7.58 10.86
CA ALA A 63 15.89 -8.90 11.33
C ALA A 63 15.04 -8.84 12.62
N PHE A 64 15.37 -7.93 13.54
CA PHE A 64 14.61 -7.71 14.77
C PHE A 64 13.18 -7.21 14.48
N VAL A 65 13.04 -6.16 13.67
CA VAL A 65 11.71 -5.62 13.29
C VAL A 65 10.88 -6.69 12.57
N ALA A 66 11.49 -7.47 11.68
CA ALA A 66 10.82 -8.59 11.02
C ALA A 66 10.38 -9.67 12.01
N LYS A 67 11.21 -10.01 13.00
CA LYS A 67 10.87 -10.95 14.07
C LYS A 67 9.69 -10.44 14.90
N VAL A 68 9.73 -9.20 15.38
CA VAL A 68 8.64 -8.61 16.17
C VAL A 68 7.34 -8.54 15.35
N ARG A 69 7.42 -8.16 14.07
CA ARG A 69 6.26 -8.18 13.18
C ARG A 69 5.64 -9.57 13.07
N ARG A 70 6.46 -10.61 12.87
CA ARG A 70 5.99 -12.01 12.84
C ARG A 70 5.38 -12.44 14.15
N GLN A 71 6.00 -12.10 15.29
CA GLN A 71 5.46 -12.43 16.61
C GLN A 71 4.11 -11.75 16.86
N ARG A 72 3.97 -10.48 16.47
CA ARG A 72 2.70 -9.76 16.57
C ARG A 72 1.63 -10.35 15.66
N HIS A 73 2.00 -10.75 14.44
CA HIS A 73 1.08 -11.44 13.53
C HIS A 73 0.64 -12.78 14.09
N ALA A 74 1.59 -13.60 14.56
CA ALA A 74 1.31 -14.86 15.21
C ALA A 74 0.48 -14.70 16.48
N ALA A 75 0.71 -13.64 17.29
CA ALA A 75 -0.10 -13.36 18.47
C ALA A 75 -1.53 -12.94 18.10
N ALA A 76 -1.70 -12.17 17.02
CA ALA A 76 -3.02 -11.83 16.49
C ALA A 76 -3.74 -13.07 15.92
N GLU A 77 -3.02 -13.93 15.20
CA GLU A 77 -3.51 -15.23 14.72
C GLU A 77 -3.87 -16.14 15.89
N HIS A 78 -3.04 -16.22 16.93
CA HIS A 78 -3.30 -17.02 18.13
C HIS A 78 -4.48 -16.48 18.91
N ALA A 79 -4.61 -15.16 19.09
CA ALA A 79 -5.78 -14.56 19.71
C ALA A 79 -7.05 -14.82 18.89
N ALA A 80 -6.98 -14.70 17.56
CA ALA A 80 -8.06 -15.06 16.66
C ALA A 80 -8.36 -16.57 16.71
N HIS A 81 -7.35 -17.43 16.86
CA HIS A 81 -7.50 -18.88 17.02
C HIS A 81 -8.08 -19.27 18.37
N GLU A 82 -7.74 -18.58 19.45
CA GLU A 82 -8.25 -18.81 20.79
C GLU A 82 -9.69 -18.32 20.90
N GLU A 83 -10.05 -17.21 20.25
CA GLU A 83 -11.43 -16.78 20.05
C GLU A 83 -12.21 -17.79 19.17
N ASN A 84 -11.57 -18.31 18.11
CA ASN A 84 -12.08 -19.38 17.26
C ASN A 84 -12.00 -20.79 17.87
N SER A 85 -11.42 -20.98 19.07
CA SER A 85 -11.39 -22.29 19.73
C SER A 85 -12.80 -22.73 20.18
N LYS A 86 -13.74 -21.77 20.23
CA LYS A 86 -15.19 -21.98 20.10
C LYS A 86 -15.55 -22.21 18.63
N THR A 87 -15.00 -23.25 18.02
CA THR A 87 -14.96 -23.45 16.55
C THR A 87 -16.34 -23.25 15.90
N PRO A 88 -16.55 -22.15 15.14
CA PRO A 88 -17.70 -22.04 14.26
C PRO A 88 -17.60 -23.12 13.17
N PRO A 89 -18.72 -23.63 12.63
CA PRO A 89 -18.69 -24.52 11.46
C PRO A 89 -17.81 -23.94 10.34
N LEU A 90 -17.11 -24.78 9.55
CA LEU A 90 -16.22 -24.34 8.46
C LEU A 90 -16.87 -23.29 7.54
N LEU A 91 -18.17 -23.45 7.26
CA LEU A 91 -18.99 -22.49 6.52
C LEU A 91 -19.00 -21.10 7.17
N THR A 92 -19.21 -21.02 8.49
CA THR A 92 -19.24 -19.75 9.22
C THR A 92 -17.88 -19.06 9.18
N ARG A 93 -16.80 -19.80 9.37
CA ARG A 93 -15.44 -19.26 9.25
C ARG A 93 -15.19 -18.67 7.86
N TYR A 94 -15.53 -19.42 6.82
CA TYR A 94 -15.37 -18.97 5.43
C TYR A 94 -16.19 -17.69 5.15
N LEU A 95 -17.46 -17.66 5.54
CA LEU A 95 -18.32 -16.48 5.36
C LEU A 95 -17.78 -15.26 6.13
N THR A 96 -17.26 -15.46 7.34
CA THR A 96 -16.59 -14.38 8.09
C THR A 96 -15.31 -13.91 7.42
N SER A 97 -14.51 -14.82 6.87
CA SER A 97 -13.28 -14.51 6.13
C SER A 97 -13.59 -13.61 4.93
N ILE A 98 -14.56 -14.02 4.10
CA ILE A 98 -15.04 -13.22 2.96
C ILE A 98 -15.59 -11.87 3.38
N ASP A 99 -16.44 -11.82 4.41
CA ASP A 99 -17.02 -10.56 4.89
C ASP A 99 -15.94 -9.60 5.41
N ASN A 100 -14.91 -10.11 6.07
CA ASN A 100 -13.79 -9.28 6.53
C ASN A 100 -13.01 -8.66 5.36
N VAL A 101 -12.73 -9.44 4.31
CA VAL A 101 -12.07 -8.91 3.10
C VAL A 101 -12.97 -7.87 2.42
N ARG A 102 -14.25 -8.16 2.28
CA ARG A 102 -15.25 -7.24 1.71
C ARG A 102 -15.26 -5.91 2.48
N ARG A 103 -15.38 -5.94 3.81
CA ARG A 103 -15.36 -4.76 4.68
C ARG A 103 -14.04 -3.99 4.63
N ALA A 104 -12.92 -4.70 4.51
CA ALA A 104 -11.62 -4.05 4.28
C ALA A 104 -11.59 -3.32 2.93
N GLY A 105 -12.15 -3.93 1.89
CA GLY A 105 -12.33 -3.28 0.58
C GLY A 105 -13.21 -2.04 0.65
N GLU A 106 -14.32 -2.07 1.39
CA GLU A 106 -15.19 -0.91 1.62
C GLU A 106 -14.44 0.23 2.33
N ALA A 107 -13.65 -0.11 3.35
CA ALA A 107 -12.86 0.87 4.08
C ALA A 107 -11.79 1.51 3.20
N VAL A 108 -11.06 0.72 2.40
CA VAL A 108 -10.07 1.23 1.44
C VAL A 108 -10.74 2.13 0.41
N GLN A 109 -11.88 1.71 -0.13
CA GLN A 109 -12.64 2.52 -1.08
C GLN A 109 -13.05 3.86 -0.45
N HIS A 110 -13.65 3.84 0.74
CA HIS A 110 -14.11 5.06 1.41
C HIS A 110 -12.97 6.05 1.65
N LEU A 111 -11.84 5.56 2.17
CA LEU A 111 -10.65 6.38 2.40
C LEU A 111 -10.09 6.96 1.09
N ALA A 112 -10.10 6.18 0.01
CA ALA A 112 -9.63 6.62 -1.30
C ALA A 112 -10.58 7.66 -1.93
N GLU A 113 -11.89 7.47 -1.87
CA GLU A 113 -12.90 8.42 -2.38
C GLU A 113 -12.84 9.76 -1.65
N ASN A 114 -12.56 9.75 -0.35
CA ASN A 114 -12.42 10.98 0.45
C ASN A 114 -11.04 11.65 0.30
N GLY A 115 -10.12 11.06 -0.47
CA GLY A 115 -8.75 11.58 -0.60
C GLY A 115 -7.92 11.49 0.69
N GLU A 116 -8.27 10.58 1.60
CA GLU A 116 -7.57 10.38 2.88
C GLU A 116 -6.30 9.50 2.74
N LEU A 117 -6.07 8.95 1.54
CA LEU A 117 -4.91 8.13 1.22
C LEU A 117 -4.06 8.80 0.15
N GLU A 118 -2.77 8.93 0.45
CA GLU A 118 -1.79 9.24 -0.59
C GLU A 118 -1.66 8.05 -1.57
N PRO A 119 -1.41 8.28 -2.87
CA PRO A 119 -1.37 7.21 -3.86
C PRO A 119 -0.43 6.04 -3.50
N PRO A 120 0.79 6.25 -2.95
CA PRO A 120 1.64 5.14 -2.50
C PRO A 120 1.04 4.33 -1.34
N GLN A 121 0.26 4.94 -0.45
CA GLN A 121 -0.43 4.25 0.64
C GLN A 121 -1.55 3.38 0.09
N LEU A 122 -2.33 3.91 -0.85
CA LEU A 122 -3.37 3.17 -1.55
C LEU A 122 -2.80 1.94 -2.27
N ALA A 123 -1.66 2.07 -2.96
CA ALA A 123 -0.99 0.95 -3.61
C ALA A 123 -0.64 -0.19 -2.63
N TRP A 124 -0.10 0.14 -1.45
CA TRP A 124 0.22 -0.87 -0.43
C TRP A 124 -1.02 -1.51 0.20
N LEU A 125 -2.08 -0.74 0.39
CA LEU A 125 -3.36 -1.27 0.87
C LEU A 125 -3.98 -2.22 -0.16
N MET A 126 -3.92 -1.87 -1.45
CA MET A 126 -4.37 -2.76 -2.53
C MET A 126 -3.60 -4.08 -2.55
N VAL A 127 -2.27 -4.07 -2.46
CA VAL A 127 -1.48 -5.31 -2.39
C VAL A 127 -1.91 -6.20 -1.20
N SER A 128 -2.17 -5.58 -0.06
CA SER A 128 -2.62 -6.29 1.14
C SER A 128 -4.03 -6.87 0.97
N LEU A 129 -4.92 -6.12 0.32
CA LEU A 129 -6.30 -6.52 0.06
C LEU A 129 -6.38 -7.66 -0.97
N GLU A 130 -5.61 -7.60 -2.05
CA GLU A 130 -5.50 -8.68 -3.04
C GLU A 130 -4.98 -9.97 -2.39
N SER A 131 -3.95 -9.87 -1.55
CA SER A 131 -3.43 -11.03 -0.82
C SER A 131 -4.49 -11.65 0.09
N ALA A 132 -5.27 -10.82 0.79
CA ALA A 132 -6.34 -11.29 1.66
C ALA A 132 -7.49 -11.93 0.87
N HIS A 133 -7.84 -11.37 -0.29
CA HIS A 133 -8.82 -11.94 -1.22
C HIS A 133 -8.39 -13.33 -1.72
N ASP A 134 -7.13 -13.49 -2.12
CA ASP A 134 -6.61 -14.77 -2.61
C ASP A 134 -6.62 -15.84 -1.50
N TRP A 135 -6.24 -15.49 -0.27
CA TRP A 135 -6.33 -16.40 0.87
C TRP A 135 -7.77 -16.80 1.21
N ALA A 136 -8.71 -15.86 1.15
CA ALA A 136 -10.13 -16.18 1.35
C ALA A 136 -10.63 -17.16 0.28
N ALA A 137 -10.17 -17.03 -0.97
CA ALA A 137 -10.52 -17.95 -2.05
C ALA A 137 -9.93 -19.36 -1.84
N GLU A 138 -8.75 -19.50 -1.25
CA GLU A 138 -8.16 -20.82 -0.92
C GLU A 138 -9.00 -21.58 0.13
N GLU A 139 -9.57 -20.89 1.11
CA GLU A 139 -10.44 -21.46 2.15
C GLU A 139 -11.76 -22.06 1.59
N ARG A 140 -12.10 -21.77 0.32
CA ARG A 140 -13.33 -22.24 -0.34
C ARG A 140 -13.38 -23.74 -0.62
N SER A 141 -12.22 -24.41 -0.74
CA SER A 141 -12.08 -25.75 -1.33
C SER A 141 -12.93 -26.84 -0.65
N ASP A 142 -13.20 -26.72 0.65
CA ASP A 142 -13.96 -27.70 1.44
C ASP A 142 -15.39 -27.26 1.82
N ILE A 143 -15.87 -26.15 1.26
CA ILE A 143 -17.18 -25.56 1.61
C ILE A 143 -18.26 -25.96 0.60
N ALA A 144 -19.45 -26.33 1.09
CA ALA A 144 -20.58 -26.63 0.22
C ALA A 144 -21.06 -25.37 -0.53
N ASP A 145 -21.44 -25.55 -1.79
CA ASP A 145 -21.99 -24.47 -2.61
C ASP A 145 -23.45 -24.18 -2.21
N THR A 146 -23.64 -23.16 -1.37
CA THR A 146 -24.94 -22.74 -0.85
C THR A 146 -25.33 -21.37 -1.41
N GLN A 147 -26.61 -20.98 -1.28
CA GLN A 147 -27.01 -19.63 -1.66
C GLN A 147 -26.27 -18.55 -0.87
N ALA A 148 -25.96 -18.81 0.41
CA ALA A 148 -25.23 -17.88 1.26
C ALA A 148 -23.77 -17.68 0.79
N THR A 149 -23.08 -18.76 0.41
CA THR A 149 -21.72 -18.67 -0.12
C THR A 149 -21.69 -17.94 -1.46
N LYS A 150 -22.64 -18.23 -2.36
CA LYS A 150 -22.76 -17.53 -3.65
C LYS A 150 -22.99 -16.04 -3.50
N GLN A 151 -23.87 -15.66 -2.59
CA GLN A 151 -24.16 -14.25 -2.33
C GLN A 151 -22.93 -13.55 -1.77
N ALA A 152 -22.26 -14.13 -0.76
CA ALA A 152 -21.07 -13.55 -0.16
C ALA A 152 -19.90 -13.42 -1.16
N GLU A 153 -19.69 -14.44 -2.01
CA GLU A 153 -18.69 -14.42 -3.08
C GLU A 153 -19.00 -13.35 -4.13
N LEU A 154 -20.28 -13.19 -4.51
CA LEU A 154 -20.71 -12.14 -5.43
C LEU A 154 -20.50 -10.74 -4.84
N ASP A 155 -20.88 -10.54 -3.58
CA ASP A 155 -20.72 -9.26 -2.89
C ASP A 155 -19.23 -8.88 -2.77
N LEU A 156 -18.37 -9.85 -2.43
CA LEU A 156 -16.92 -9.65 -2.42
C LEU A 156 -16.38 -9.35 -3.82
N PHE A 157 -16.83 -10.08 -4.85
CA PHE A 157 -16.40 -9.83 -6.22
C PHE A 157 -16.74 -8.41 -6.67
N ILE A 158 -17.96 -7.95 -6.42
CA ILE A 158 -18.41 -6.58 -6.74
C ILE A 158 -17.52 -5.56 -6.01
N GLN A 159 -17.30 -5.75 -4.71
CA GLN A 159 -16.49 -4.85 -3.90
C GLN A 159 -15.04 -4.78 -4.42
N MET A 160 -14.44 -5.92 -4.76
CA MET A 160 -13.08 -5.97 -5.29
C MET A 160 -12.98 -5.30 -6.65
N VAL A 161 -13.97 -5.44 -7.54
CA VAL A 161 -14.00 -4.72 -8.82
C VAL A 161 -14.07 -3.20 -8.60
N GLN A 162 -14.92 -2.74 -7.68
CA GLN A 162 -15.06 -1.32 -7.37
C GLN A 162 -13.75 -0.71 -6.85
N VAL A 163 -13.14 -1.33 -5.83
CA VAL A 163 -11.90 -0.80 -5.24
C VAL A 163 -10.72 -0.88 -6.20
N ARG A 164 -10.61 -1.94 -7.02
CA ARG A 164 -9.59 -2.04 -8.09
C ARG A 164 -9.75 -0.93 -9.12
N SER A 165 -10.97 -0.66 -9.57
CA SER A 165 -11.25 0.39 -10.56
C SER A 165 -10.87 1.76 -10.02
N LEU A 166 -11.29 2.08 -8.79
CA LEU A 166 -10.96 3.33 -8.13
C LEU A 166 -9.45 3.49 -7.94
N ALA A 167 -8.78 2.46 -7.42
CA ALA A 167 -7.35 2.50 -7.19
C ALA A 167 -6.56 2.64 -8.49
N ALA A 168 -6.94 1.90 -9.54
CA ALA A 168 -6.34 2.03 -10.86
C ALA A 168 -6.46 3.47 -11.37
N ASN A 169 -7.65 4.08 -11.25
CA ASN A 169 -7.89 5.46 -11.65
C ASN A 169 -6.95 6.43 -10.91
N ILE A 170 -6.94 6.39 -9.57
CA ILE A 170 -6.09 7.26 -8.74
C ILE A 170 -4.61 7.07 -9.06
N LEU A 171 -4.15 5.83 -9.19
CA LEU A 171 -2.73 5.52 -9.43
C LEU A 171 -2.27 5.92 -10.83
N ILE A 172 -3.12 5.77 -11.85
CA ILE A 172 -2.82 6.22 -13.22
C ILE A 172 -2.58 7.73 -13.20
N TYR A 173 -3.48 8.51 -12.61
CA TYR A 173 -3.34 9.96 -12.54
C TYR A 173 -2.17 10.39 -11.68
N HIS A 174 -1.85 9.67 -10.60
CA HIS A 174 -0.62 9.91 -9.85
C HIS A 174 0.63 9.75 -10.73
N VAL A 175 0.72 8.66 -11.49
CA VAL A 175 1.86 8.43 -12.40
C VAL A 175 1.96 9.50 -13.48
N ILE A 176 0.83 9.88 -14.09
CA ILE A 176 0.77 10.97 -15.07
C ILE A 176 1.32 12.25 -14.45
N ASN A 177 0.83 12.64 -13.27
CA ASN A 177 1.25 13.87 -12.59
C ASN A 177 2.73 13.86 -12.19
N GLU A 178 3.26 12.73 -11.72
CA GLU A 178 4.69 12.61 -11.38
C GLU A 178 5.59 12.61 -12.62
N ALA A 179 5.07 12.16 -13.77
CA ALA A 179 5.79 12.17 -15.03
C ALA A 179 5.68 13.52 -15.78
N SER A 180 4.69 14.35 -15.46
CA SER A 180 4.49 15.65 -16.06
C SER A 180 5.66 16.61 -15.73
N PRO A 181 6.18 17.35 -16.71
CA PRO A 181 7.22 18.35 -16.47
C PRO A 181 6.77 19.39 -15.45
N ALA A 182 7.65 19.76 -14.53
CA ALA A 182 7.36 20.73 -13.48
C ALA A 182 7.21 22.19 -13.97
N GLU A 183 7.36 22.44 -15.27
CA GLU A 183 7.38 23.78 -15.86
C GLU A 183 5.97 24.21 -16.33
N PRO A 184 5.32 25.19 -15.65
CA PRO A 184 3.95 25.62 -15.95
C PRO A 184 3.77 26.22 -17.35
N GLU A 185 4.85 26.62 -18.00
CA GLU A 185 4.85 27.25 -19.32
C GLU A 185 4.38 26.26 -20.42
N LEU A 186 4.59 24.95 -20.22
CA LEU A 186 4.13 23.91 -21.14
C LEU A 186 2.61 23.69 -21.09
N CYS A 187 1.92 24.05 -20.00
CA CYS A 187 0.45 24.01 -19.95
C CYS A 187 -0.18 25.02 -20.92
N ALA A 188 0.44 26.19 -21.09
CA ALA A 188 -0.01 27.20 -22.06
C ALA A 188 0.21 26.76 -23.51
N GLU A 189 1.26 25.96 -23.77
CA GLU A 189 1.52 25.37 -25.09
C GLU A 189 0.55 24.22 -25.45
N MET A 190 -0.08 23.60 -24.44
CA MET A 190 -1.01 22.47 -24.59
C MET A 190 -2.51 22.89 -24.57
N GLU A 191 -2.83 24.17 -24.81
CA GLU A 191 -4.19 24.74 -24.74
C GLU A 191 -4.93 24.50 -23.40
N CYS A 192 -4.22 24.36 -22.28
CA CYS A 192 -4.89 24.20 -20.99
C CYS A 192 -5.61 25.49 -20.57
N PRO A 193 -6.73 25.40 -19.80
CA PRO A 193 -7.37 26.57 -19.21
C PRO A 193 -6.36 27.40 -18.39
N PRO A 194 -6.50 28.74 -18.34
CA PRO A 194 -5.57 29.61 -17.61
C PRO A 194 -5.49 29.32 -16.10
N GLU A 195 -6.49 28.63 -15.55
CA GLU A 195 -6.55 28.13 -14.16
C GLU A 195 -6.01 26.70 -13.97
N CYS A 196 -5.47 26.07 -15.02
CA CYS A 196 -4.90 24.72 -14.94
C CYS A 196 -3.70 24.70 -14.01
N GLN A 197 -3.75 23.85 -12.98
CA GLN A 197 -2.68 23.70 -11.99
C GLN A 197 -1.66 22.62 -12.38
N GLY A 198 -1.73 22.09 -13.61
CA GLY A 198 -0.92 20.94 -14.05
C GLY A 198 -1.24 19.63 -13.32
N ARG A 199 -2.33 19.61 -12.54
CA ARG A 199 -2.80 18.43 -11.80
C ARG A 199 -3.94 17.80 -12.56
N HIS A 200 -3.70 16.60 -13.06
CA HIS A 200 -4.66 15.79 -13.77
C HIS A 200 -5.37 14.88 -12.77
N ASP A 201 -6.69 15.00 -12.70
CA ASP A 201 -7.57 14.07 -11.97
C ASP A 201 -8.51 13.36 -12.96
N ALA A 202 -9.41 12.52 -12.45
CA ALA A 202 -10.33 11.73 -13.26
C ALA A 202 -11.27 12.55 -14.17
N GLU A 203 -11.40 13.87 -13.93
CA GLU A 203 -12.20 14.77 -14.75
C GLU A 203 -11.39 15.36 -15.92
N HIS A 204 -10.08 15.12 -15.97
CA HIS A 204 -9.15 15.62 -16.99
C HIS A 204 -8.71 14.51 -17.97
N ILE A 205 -9.64 13.68 -18.46
CA ILE A 205 -9.35 12.57 -19.40
C ILE A 205 -8.74 13.05 -20.74
N ASP A 206 -8.92 14.32 -21.09
CA ASP A 206 -8.55 14.87 -22.41
C ASP A 206 -7.17 15.56 -22.45
N CYS A 207 -6.37 15.51 -21.38
CA CYS A 207 -5.03 16.11 -21.38
C CYS A 207 -3.93 15.03 -21.36
N GLY A 208 -3.60 14.53 -22.55
CA GLY A 208 -2.41 13.72 -22.79
C GLY A 208 -1.70 14.24 -24.05
N PRO A 209 -0.36 14.17 -24.14
CA PRO A 209 0.35 14.60 -25.34
C PRO A 209 -0.01 13.71 -26.54
N ASP A 210 -0.34 14.32 -27.67
CA ASP A 210 -0.73 13.65 -28.92
C ASP A 210 0.25 12.55 -29.34
N SER A 211 1.53 12.73 -29.03
CA SER A 211 2.60 11.76 -29.30
C SER A 211 2.39 10.39 -28.65
N ILE A 212 1.73 10.31 -27.48
CA ILE A 212 1.44 9.01 -26.84
C ILE A 212 0.31 8.29 -27.59
N TYR A 213 -0.70 9.02 -28.06
CA TYR A 213 -1.78 8.42 -28.84
C TYR A 213 -1.29 7.97 -30.22
N GLU A 214 -0.42 8.77 -30.84
CA GLU A 214 0.26 8.41 -32.10
C GLU A 214 1.13 7.17 -31.91
N GLU A 215 1.94 7.10 -30.84
CA GLU A 215 2.77 5.93 -30.54
C GLU A 215 1.95 4.66 -30.28
N LEU A 216 0.86 4.75 -29.51
CA LEU A 216 -0.04 3.62 -29.26
C LEU A 216 -0.69 3.10 -30.55
N ALA A 217 -1.07 4.00 -31.46
CA ALA A 217 -1.64 3.65 -32.75
C ALA A 217 -0.59 3.01 -33.68
N GLU A 218 0.59 3.62 -33.78
CA GLU A 218 1.64 3.23 -34.74
C GLU A 218 2.44 2.00 -34.30
N GLN A 219 2.83 1.93 -33.02
CA GLN A 219 3.70 0.86 -32.52
C GLN A 219 2.89 -0.32 -31.96
N HIS A 220 1.71 -0.06 -31.40
CA HIS A 220 0.94 -1.07 -30.67
C HIS A 220 -0.41 -1.40 -31.31
N GLY A 221 -0.79 -0.72 -32.40
CA GLY A 221 -2.05 -0.96 -33.11
C GLY A 221 -3.30 -0.66 -32.28
N VAL A 222 -3.16 0.12 -31.21
CA VAL A 222 -4.27 0.48 -30.31
C VAL A 222 -4.93 1.75 -30.84
N LEU A 223 -6.10 1.59 -31.46
CA LEU A 223 -6.90 2.70 -31.96
C LEU A 223 -7.95 3.11 -30.90
N ILE A 224 -7.78 4.28 -30.30
CA ILE A 224 -8.80 4.89 -29.43
C ILE A 224 -9.89 5.49 -30.33
N ARG A 225 -11.15 5.06 -30.16
CA ARG A 225 -12.26 5.46 -31.04
C ARG A 225 -12.80 6.84 -30.70
N ASP A 226 -13.09 7.62 -31.75
CA ASP A 226 -13.53 9.03 -31.83
C ASP A 226 -14.74 9.51 -30.99
N MET A 227 -15.36 8.67 -30.15
CA MET A 227 -16.50 9.13 -29.33
C MET A 227 -16.10 10.20 -28.29
N ASP A 228 -14.83 10.23 -27.90
CA ASP A 228 -14.30 11.22 -26.95
C ASP A 228 -13.98 12.57 -27.63
N LYS A 229 -13.63 12.58 -28.93
CA LYS A 229 -13.40 13.83 -29.69
C LYS A 229 -14.67 14.63 -29.96
N ILE A 230 -15.85 13.98 -29.97
CA ILE A 230 -17.14 14.65 -30.18
C ILE A 230 -17.51 15.54 -29.00
N ARG A 231 -17.12 15.18 -27.76
CA ARG A 231 -17.36 16.04 -26.57
C ARG A 231 -16.51 17.30 -26.61
N TYR A 232 -15.25 17.18 -27.02
CA TYR A 232 -14.34 18.30 -27.20
C TYR A 232 -14.86 19.32 -28.23
N ALA A 233 -15.33 18.86 -29.40
CA ALA A 233 -15.89 19.73 -30.44
C ALA A 233 -17.18 20.47 -30.00
N ASN A 234 -18.02 19.83 -29.18
CA ASN A 234 -19.26 20.43 -28.68
C ASN A 234 -19.02 21.40 -27.51
N SER A 235 -17.92 21.25 -26.75
CA SER A 235 -17.56 22.18 -25.65
C SER A 235 -16.97 23.51 -26.13
N LYS A 236 -16.42 23.57 -27.36
CA LYS A 236 -15.97 24.81 -28.02
C LYS A 236 -17.09 25.56 -28.75
N GLN A 237 -18.35 25.10 -28.66
CA GLN A 237 -19.52 25.79 -29.21
C GLN A 237 -20.44 26.28 -28.09
N GLU A 238 -20.09 27.41 -27.45
CA GLU A 238 -21.09 28.23 -26.75
C GLU A 238 -21.62 29.36 -27.66
N PRO A 239 -22.88 29.78 -27.46
CA PRO A 239 -23.64 30.55 -28.43
C PRO A 239 -23.27 32.03 -28.41
N SER A 240 -23.20 32.61 -29.61
CA SER A 240 -23.17 34.06 -29.87
C SER A 240 -24.36 34.81 -29.28
#